data_AF-A0A7Y2L5U5-F1
#
_entry.id   AF-A0A7Y2L5U5-F1
#
_cell.length_a   1.000
_cell.length_b   1.000
_cell.length_c   1.000
_cell.angle_alpha   90.00
_cell.angle_beta   90.00
_cell.angle_gamma   90.00
#
_symmetry.space_group_name_H-M   'P 1'
#
loop_
_entity.id
_entity.type
_entity.pdbx_description
1 polymer ?
#
loop_
_entity_poly.entity_id
_entity_poly.type
_entity_poly.pdbx_seq_one_letter_code
_entity_poly.pdbx_strand_id
1 'polypeptide(L)' 'MELSRREEYLIKRKRKGIRLKQIANYIGCSEALLCKYEKGHLDLKDKTKELYEKFIDTYKEA' A
#
# COMPACT_ATOMS: atom_id res chain seq x y z
N MET A 1 -16.25 -3.81 -14.38
CA MET A 1 -15.93 -2.94 -13.23
C MET A 1 -14.42 -2.82 -13.23
N GLU A 2 -13.89 -1.68 -13.65
CA GLU A 2 -12.44 -1.46 -13.66
C GLU A 2 -11.98 -1.20 -12.23
N LEU A 3 -11.08 -2.05 -11.72
CA LEU A 3 -10.45 -1.82 -10.43
C LEU A 3 -9.43 -0.70 -10.59
N SER A 4 -9.48 0.30 -9.72
CA SER A 4 -8.45 1.32 -9.72
C SER A 4 -7.10 0.70 -9.31
N ARG A 5 -5.99 1.26 -9.80
CA ARG A 5 -4.63 0.81 -9.42
C ARG A 5 -4.45 0.71 -7.90
N ARG A 6 -5.06 1.62 -7.15
CA ARG A 6 -5.10 1.59 -5.67
C ARG A 6 -5.75 0.32 -5.13
N GLU A 7 -6.92 -0.05 -5.64
CA GLU A 7 -7.63 -1.27 -5.24
C GLU A 7 -6.88 -2.53 -5.64
N GLU A 8 -6.25 -2.55 -6.82
CA GLU A 8 -5.41 -3.68 -7.23
C GLU A 8 -4.27 -3.94 -6.23
N TYR A 9 -3.57 -2.88 -5.80
CA TYR A 9 -2.50 -3.03 -4.82
C TYR A 9 -3.03 -3.37 -3.42
N LEU A 10 -4.21 -2.89 -3.03
CA LEU A 10 -4.86 -3.31 -1.79
C LEU A 10 -5.14 -4.81 -1.79
N ILE A 11 -5.65 -5.34 -2.92
CA ILE A 11 -5.90 -6.77 -3.09
C ILE A 11 -4.58 -7.55 -3.07
N LYS A 12 -3.55 -7.10 -3.81
CA LYS A 12 -2.21 -7.72 -3.80
C LYS A 12 -1.62 -7.76 -2.39
N ARG A 13 -1.69 -6.64 -1.66
CA ARG A 13 -1.22 -6.53 -0.27
C ARG A 13 -1.91 -7.55 0.63
N LYS A 14 -3.24 -7.65 0.55
CA LYS A 14 -4.04 -8.60 1.32
C LYS A 14 -3.72 -10.05 0.97
N ARG A 15 -3.56 -10.36 -0.33
CA ARG A 15 -3.20 -11.71 -0.79
C ARG A 15 -1.83 -12.16 -0.26
N LYS A 16 -0.86 -11.25 -0.19
CA LYS A 16 0.48 -11.49 0.38
C LYS A 16 0.54 -11.43 1.91
N GLY A 17 -0.59 -11.21 2.59
CA GLY A 17 -0.63 -11.06 4.06
C GLY A 17 0.14 -9.85 4.61
N ILE A 18 0.51 -8.88 3.77
CA ILE A 18 1.33 -7.73 4.18
C ILE A 18 0.52 -6.81 5.10
N ARG A 19 1.05 -6.54 6.29
CA ARG A 19 0.44 -5.62 7.24
C ARG A 19 0.76 -4.17 6.88
N LEU A 20 -0.18 -3.26 7.12
CA LEU A 20 0.04 -1.82 6.92
C LEU A 20 1.24 -1.33 7.73
N LYS A 21 1.44 -1.82 8.95
CA LYS A 21 2.64 -1.56 9.77
C LYS A 21 3.96 -1.79 9.04
N GLN A 22 4.07 -2.84 8.24
CA GLN A 22 5.32 -3.15 7.53
C GLN A 22 5.61 -2.10 6.46
N ILE A 23 4.60 -1.73 5.69
CA ILE A 23 4.72 -0.72 4.65
C ILE A 23 4.94 0.66 5.28
N ALA A 24 4.20 0.98 6.33
CA ALA A 24 4.35 2.19 7.12
C ALA A 24 5.78 2.35 7.64
N ASN A 25 6.36 1.28 8.18
CA ASN A 25 7.74 1.27 8.66
C ASN A 25 8.76 1.41 7.51
N TYR A 26 8.53 0.77 6.36
CA TYR A 26 9.39 0.88 5.18
C TYR A 26 9.41 2.30 4.60
N ILE A 27 8.25 2.95 4.54
CA ILE A 27 8.12 4.31 3.97
C ILE A 27 8.43 5.39 5.01
N GLY A 28 8.35 5.08 6.30
CA GLY A 28 8.46 6.06 7.39
C GLY A 28 7.20 6.89 7.56
N CYS A 29 6.01 6.29 7.39
CA CYS A 29 4.72 6.96 7.53
C CYS A 29 3.81 6.25 8.54
N SER A 30 2.70 6.88 8.92
CA SER A 30 1.74 6.28 9.85
C SER A 30 0.80 5.29 9.15
N GLU A 31 0.46 4.18 9.81
CA GLU A 31 -0.51 3.19 9.29
C GLU A 31 -1.87 3.82 8.96
N ALA A 32 -2.30 4.81 9.74
CA ALA A 32 -3.52 5.57 9.51
C ALA A 32 -3.50 6.32 8.17
N LEU A 33 -2.33 6.81 7.74
CA LEU A 33 -2.15 7.46 6.44
C LEU A 33 -2.44 6.47 5.30
N LEU A 34 -1.86 5.28 5.37
CA LEU A 34 -2.07 4.22 4.39
C LEU A 34 -3.52 3.73 4.38
N CYS A 35 -4.15 3.61 5.55
CA CYS A 35 -5.57 3.23 5.65
C CYS A 35 -6.49 4.28 4.98
N LYS A 36 -6.21 5.58 5.17
CA LYS A 36 -6.95 6.66 4.50
C LYS A 36 -6.74 6.62 2.99
N TYR A 37 -5.50 6.37 2.54
CA TYR A 37 -5.20 6.16 1.13
C TYR A 37 -6.01 5.00 0.57
N GLU A 38 -5.92 3.80 1.15
CA GLU A 38 -6.65 2.60 0.73
C GLU A 38 -8.18 2.81 0.63
N LYS A 39 -8.75 3.64 1.50
CA LYS A 39 -10.19 3.97 1.53
C LYS A 39 -10.61 5.12 0.61
N GLY A 40 -9.69 5.77 -0.10
CA GLY A 40 -10.04 6.92 -0.96
C GLY A 40 -10.09 8.27 -0.25
N HIS A 41 -9.83 8.34 1.06
CA HIS A 41 -9.95 9.60 1.83
C HIS A 41 -8.76 10.55 1.65
N LEU A 42 -7.68 10.07 1.06
CA LEU A 42 -6.40 10.77 0.91
C LEU A 42 -5.72 10.30 -0.37
N ASP A 43 -4.95 11.18 -1.01
CA ASP A 43 -3.93 10.78 -1.97
C ASP A 43 -2.53 10.86 -1.36
N LEU A 44 -1.71 9.86 -1.66
CA LEU A 44 -0.31 9.85 -1.25
C LEU A 44 0.50 10.64 -2.27
N LYS A 45 1.57 11.29 -1.81
CA LYS A 45 2.54 11.89 -2.74
C LYS A 45 3.12 10.78 -3.64
N ASP A 46 3.40 11.09 -4.90
CA ASP A 46 3.93 10.13 -5.88
C ASP A 46 5.07 9.26 -5.33
N LYS A 47 6.08 9.87 -4.69
CA LYS A 47 7.19 9.14 -4.04
C LYS A 47 6.72 8.07 -3.04
N THR A 48 5.73 8.40 -2.21
CA THR A 48 5.18 7.49 -1.19
C THR A 48 4.38 6.37 -1.86
N LYS A 49 3.66 6.69 -2.93
CA LYS A 49 2.89 5.73 -3.72
C LYS A 49 3.80 4.74 -4.43
N GLU A 50 4.87 5.22 -5.06
CA GLU A 50 5.89 4.36 -5.67
C GLU A 50 6.52 3.41 -4.66
N LEU A 51 6.88 3.91 -3.46
CA LEU A 51 7.43 3.06 -2.40
C LEU A 51 6.42 2.02 -1.91
N TYR A 52 5.14 2.40 -1.79
CA TYR A 52 4.06 1.48 -1.43
C TYR A 52 3.92 0.34 -2.43
N GLU A 53 3.87 0.68 -3.71
CA GLU A 53 3.78 -0.28 -4.82
C GLU A 53 5.01 -1.18 -4.87
N LYS A 54 6.21 -0.58 -4.78
CA LYS A 54 7.49 -1.29 -4.79
C LYS A 54 7.60 -2.25 -3.62
N PHE A 55 7.17 -1.87 -2.42
CA PHE A 55 7.19 -2.77 -1.26
C PHE A 55 6.33 -3.99 -1.52
N ILE A 56 5.10 -3.81 -2.01
CA ILE A 56 4.17 -4.92 -2.28
C ILE A 56 4.70 -5.83 -3.40
N ASP A 57 5.29 -5.26 -4.44
CA ASP A 57 5.85 -6.02 -5.55
C ASP A 57 7.06 -6.86 -5.13
N THR A 58 8.00 -6.22 -4.42
CA THR A 58 9.24 -6.85 -3.94
C THR A 58 9.04 -7.80 -2.76
N TYR A 59 7.91 -7.73 -2.05
CA TYR A 59 7.59 -8.65 -0.96
C TYR A 59 7.42 -10.07 -1.50
N LYS A 60 8.48 -10.88 -1.35
CA LYS A 60 8.40 -12.33 -1.53
C LYS A 60 8.01 -12.92 -0.18
N GLU A 61 6.89 -13.63 -0.16
CA GLU A 61 6.51 -14.50 0.95
C GLU A 61 7.70 -15.45 1.22
N ALA A 62 8.17 -15.46 2.46
CA ALA A 62 9.23 -16.35 2.92
C ALA A 62 8.62 -17.68 3.40
#